data_AF-A0A072VPE2-F1
#
_entry.id   AF-A0A072VPE2-F1
#
_cell.length_a   1.000
_cell.length_b   1.000
_cell.length_c   1.000
_cell.angle_alpha   90.00
_cell.angle_beta   90.00
_cell.angle_gamma   90.00
#
_symmetry.space_group_name_H-M   'P 1'
#
loop_
_entity.id
_entity.type
_entity.pdbx_description
1 polymer ?
#
loop_
_entity_poly.entity_id
_entity_poly.type
_entity_poly.pdbx_seq_one_letter_code
_entity_poly.pdbx_strand_id
1 'polypeptide(L)'
;MATVTAPPSLPFVRATTTPSSKKKKNHSKQRALGNFGHFGQVVRKDMEFLKRGFNNGVAWANDAFRIPQIAKKVDDLVWLRNLEDPQATSFSTPSWPEPWYPGLSGVDLLMYDLKALEAYASYFYHLSKIWSKPLPETYDPQDVAHYFSARPHVVALRMLEVFSSFASAGVSIRTSGLRKFLPINAEGGMDDKTSEYNFGLVLKETMLNLGPTFIKVGQSLSTRPDIIGVEMSKALSELHDQIPPFPRTVAMKILEEELGAPLESFFSYISEEPVAAASFGQVYFARTTDGVNVAVKVQRPNLRHVVVRDIYILRLGLGLLQKIAKRKSDLRLYADELGRGFVGELDYTLEAANALKFREVHSSFSFMRVPKIFLHLSRKRVLTMEWMVGESPTDLISVSTGNSTEYSDRQKVDAKRRLLDLVNKGVEATLVQLLETGLIHADPHPGNLRCTSSGEIGFLDFGLLCQMEKRHQFAMLASIVHIVNGDWASLVNALIDMDMVRPGTNIRLVTMELEQALGEVEFKDGIPDVKFSRVLGKILSVAFKYHFRMPAYYTLVLRSLASFEGLAIAADKKFKTFEAAYPYVVRKLLTENSAATRKILHSVLYIYPEQWDL
;
A
#
# COMPACT_ATOMS: atom_id res chain seq x y z
N MET A 1 52.97 34.82 -50.19
CA MET A 1 53.26 35.41 -51.52
C MET A 1 52.22 34.79 -52.47
N ALA A 2 51.22 35.57 -52.93
CA ALA A 2 51.26 36.42 -54.14
C ALA A 2 51.18 35.58 -55.45
N THR A 3 50.28 35.82 -56.42
CA THR A 3 49.29 36.93 -56.58
C THR A 3 48.17 36.59 -57.58
N VAL A 4 46.94 37.02 -57.29
CA VAL A 4 45.89 37.63 -58.15
C VAL A 4 45.86 37.34 -59.68
N THR A 5 44.69 36.95 -60.24
CA THR A 5 44.04 37.55 -61.45
C THR A 5 42.66 36.94 -61.81
N ALA A 6 41.84 37.70 -62.56
CA ALA A 6 40.56 37.36 -63.23
C ALA A 6 40.15 38.53 -64.17
N PRO A 7 39.06 38.49 -65.00
CA PRO A 7 38.12 37.41 -65.38
C PRO A 7 38.34 37.04 -66.89
N PRO A 8 37.51 37.28 -67.95
CA PRO A 8 36.04 37.39 -68.14
C PRO A 8 35.41 36.71 -69.41
N SER A 9 34.07 36.82 -69.53
CA SER A 9 33.25 36.89 -70.76
C SER A 9 32.72 35.62 -71.49
N LEU A 10 31.63 35.82 -72.25
CA LEU A 10 30.73 34.86 -72.94
C LEU A 10 30.78 35.07 -74.46
N PRO A 11 30.20 34.14 -75.26
CA PRO A 11 29.34 34.58 -76.36
C PRO A 11 27.92 33.93 -76.39
N PHE A 12 27.04 34.55 -77.18
CA PHE A 12 25.62 34.20 -77.38
C PHE A 12 25.39 33.03 -78.32
N VAL A 13 24.27 32.31 -78.13
CA VAL A 13 23.39 31.84 -79.23
C VAL A 13 21.91 31.98 -78.81
N ARG A 14 21.05 32.54 -79.67
CA ARG A 14 19.59 32.64 -79.43
C ARG A 14 18.78 32.74 -80.74
N ALA A 15 18.23 31.63 -81.24
CA ALA A 15 17.12 31.55 -82.19
C ALA A 15 16.59 30.09 -82.20
N THR A 16 15.48 29.72 -81.52
CA THR A 16 14.05 29.88 -81.89
C THR A 16 13.53 28.99 -83.02
N THR A 17 12.83 27.91 -82.63
CA THR A 17 11.56 27.47 -83.25
C THR A 17 10.67 26.80 -82.20
N THR A 18 9.36 26.98 -82.32
CA THR A 18 8.28 26.49 -81.44
C THR A 18 7.35 25.57 -82.25
N PRO A 19 6.33 24.87 -81.68
CA PRO A 19 5.86 24.86 -80.28
C PRO A 19 5.79 23.46 -79.62
N SER A 20 5.67 23.42 -78.28
CA SER A 20 5.29 22.21 -77.54
C SER A 20 4.54 22.56 -76.25
N SER A 21 3.63 21.68 -75.80
CA SER A 21 2.64 21.99 -74.77
C SER A 21 3.19 21.87 -73.34
N LYS A 22 3.09 22.96 -72.57
CA LYS A 22 3.50 22.98 -71.15
C LYS A 22 2.50 22.21 -70.27
N LYS A 23 2.75 20.91 -70.04
CA LYS A 23 2.18 20.20 -68.89
C LYS A 23 2.69 20.85 -67.60
N LYS A 24 1.79 21.50 -66.83
CA LYS A 24 2.10 22.02 -65.49
C LYS A 24 2.40 20.85 -64.54
N LYS A 25 3.62 20.79 -63.98
CA LYS A 25 3.88 20.04 -62.74
C LYS A 25 3.43 20.88 -61.55
N ASN A 26 2.22 20.65 -61.04
CA ASN A 26 1.81 21.19 -59.76
C ASN A 26 2.46 20.39 -58.62
N HIS A 27 3.38 21.00 -57.87
CA HIS A 27 3.75 20.50 -56.54
C HIS A 27 2.74 21.02 -55.52
N SER A 28 1.64 20.29 -55.33
CA SER A 28 0.69 20.56 -54.25
C SER A 28 1.27 20.13 -52.91
N LYS A 29 1.81 21.07 -52.13
CA LYS A 29 2.00 20.87 -50.68
C LYS A 29 0.62 20.76 -50.03
N GLN A 30 0.14 19.53 -49.80
CA GLN A 30 -1.04 19.32 -48.97
C GLN A 30 -0.72 19.73 -47.52
N ARG A 31 -1.22 20.90 -47.10
CA ARG A 31 -1.37 21.21 -45.68
C ARG A 31 -2.47 20.31 -45.12
N ALA A 32 -2.09 19.35 -44.28
CA ALA A 32 -3.04 18.54 -43.53
C ALA A 32 -3.67 19.39 -42.40
N LEU A 33 -4.72 20.14 -42.74
CA LEU A 33 -5.60 20.77 -41.75
C LEU A 33 -6.35 19.66 -41.00
N GLY A 34 -6.07 19.51 -39.71
CA GLY A 34 -6.75 18.54 -38.83
C GLY A 34 -8.25 18.80 -38.77
N ASN A 35 -9.05 17.73 -38.71
CA ASN A 35 -10.51 17.84 -38.78
C ASN A 35 -11.13 18.27 -37.44
N PHE A 36 -11.13 19.57 -37.16
CA PHE A 36 -11.70 20.18 -35.95
C PHE A 36 -13.21 19.92 -35.76
N GLY A 37 -13.94 19.44 -36.78
CA GLY A 37 -15.38 19.19 -36.71
C GLY A 37 -15.79 18.18 -35.64
N HIS A 38 -14.92 17.24 -35.28
CA HIS A 38 -15.24 16.23 -34.25
C HIS A 38 -15.34 16.85 -32.85
N PHE A 39 -14.45 17.79 -32.50
CA PHE A 39 -14.39 18.40 -31.17
C PHE A 39 -15.66 19.21 -30.86
N GLY A 40 -16.09 20.06 -31.80
CA GLY A 40 -17.30 20.88 -31.64
C GLY A 40 -18.60 20.06 -31.50
N GLN A 41 -18.69 18.89 -32.13
CA GLN A 41 -19.84 18.00 -31.97
C GLN A 41 -19.88 17.27 -30.62
N VAL A 42 -18.72 16.99 -30.02
CA VAL A 42 -18.63 16.36 -28.68
C VAL A 42 -19.02 17.37 -27.61
N VAL A 43 -18.34 18.53 -27.57
CA VAL A 43 -18.62 19.61 -26.59
C VAL A 43 -20.09 20.04 -26.58
N ARG A 44 -20.74 20.10 -27.76
CA ARG A 44 -22.18 20.41 -27.84
C ARG A 44 -23.06 19.32 -27.22
N LYS A 45 -22.78 18.04 -27.47
CA LYS A 45 -23.55 16.92 -26.89
C LYS A 45 -23.37 16.84 -25.38
N ASP A 46 -22.17 17.06 -24.88
CA ASP A 46 -21.88 17.04 -23.45
C ASP A 46 -22.59 18.19 -22.71
N MET A 47 -22.67 19.38 -23.32
CA MET A 47 -23.44 20.50 -22.77
C MET A 47 -24.96 20.24 -22.77
N GLU A 48 -25.49 19.54 -23.77
CA GLU A 48 -26.89 19.08 -23.80
C GLU A 48 -27.17 17.91 -22.82
N PHE A 49 -26.14 17.19 -22.35
CA PHE A 49 -26.24 16.14 -21.34
C PHE A 49 -26.17 16.71 -19.92
N LEU A 50 -25.19 17.58 -19.63
CA LEU A 50 -25.06 18.29 -18.35
C LEU A 50 -26.34 19.05 -17.97
N LYS A 51 -26.98 19.69 -18.96
CA LYS A 51 -28.23 20.42 -18.78
C LYS A 51 -29.45 19.54 -18.47
N ARG A 52 -29.35 18.21 -18.61
CA ARG A 52 -30.36 17.23 -18.16
C ARG A 52 -30.03 16.66 -16.78
N GLY A 53 -28.75 16.41 -16.50
CA GLY A 53 -28.30 15.86 -15.21
C GLY A 53 -28.63 16.75 -14.01
N PHE A 54 -28.63 18.07 -14.19
CA PHE A 54 -28.82 19.03 -13.08
C PHE A 54 -30.22 19.02 -12.46
N ASN A 55 -31.26 18.55 -13.17
CA ASN A 55 -32.65 18.63 -12.68
C ASN A 55 -33.08 17.48 -11.75
N ASN A 56 -32.32 16.37 -11.66
CA ASN A 56 -32.72 15.16 -10.92
C ASN A 56 -31.83 14.89 -9.68
N GLY A 57 -31.03 15.86 -9.26
CA GLY A 57 -29.93 15.72 -8.30
C GLY A 57 -30.29 15.57 -6.81
N VAL A 58 -31.22 14.68 -6.46
CA VAL A 58 -31.47 14.25 -5.06
C VAL A 58 -31.66 12.72 -4.94
N ALA A 59 -32.23 12.06 -5.94
CA ALA A 59 -32.65 10.65 -5.82
C ALA A 59 -31.52 9.61 -5.98
N TRP A 60 -30.39 9.93 -6.63
CA TRP A 60 -29.42 8.90 -7.06
C TRP A 60 -28.75 8.16 -5.90
N ALA A 61 -28.62 8.78 -4.72
CA ALA A 61 -27.78 8.29 -3.63
C ALA A 61 -28.14 6.87 -3.12
N ASN A 62 -29.41 6.45 -3.24
CA ASN A 62 -29.86 5.11 -2.83
C ASN A 62 -29.77 4.05 -3.94
N ASP A 63 -29.69 4.45 -5.22
CA ASP A 63 -29.57 3.54 -6.38
C ASP A 63 -28.10 3.28 -6.79
N ALA A 64 -27.14 3.60 -5.91
CA ALA A 64 -25.71 3.44 -6.16
C ALA A 64 -25.26 1.99 -6.47
N PHE A 65 -26.11 1.00 -6.21
CA PHE A 65 -25.89 -0.40 -6.55
C PHE A 65 -26.67 -0.80 -7.82
N ARG A 66 -25.94 -0.98 -8.95
CA ARG A 66 -26.29 -1.73 -10.21
C ARG A 66 -26.53 -0.94 -11.53
N ILE A 67 -25.58 -0.11 -12.01
CA ILE A 67 -25.45 0.15 -13.47
C ILE A 67 -23.98 0.11 -13.96
N PRO A 68 -23.48 -1.00 -14.53
CA PRO A 68 -22.07 -1.12 -14.95
C PRO A 68 -21.67 -0.36 -16.23
N GLN A 69 -22.59 -0.14 -17.18
CA GLN A 69 -22.23 0.29 -18.54
C GLN A 69 -22.19 1.80 -18.78
N ILE A 70 -22.96 2.59 -18.02
CA ILE A 70 -23.02 4.06 -18.20
C ILE A 70 -21.82 4.72 -17.51
N ALA A 71 -21.54 4.34 -16.25
CA ALA A 71 -20.43 4.87 -15.47
C ALA A 71 -19.09 4.78 -16.23
N LYS A 72 -18.80 3.63 -16.85
CA LYS A 72 -17.55 3.44 -17.62
C LYS A 72 -17.37 4.45 -18.76
N LYS A 73 -18.43 4.78 -19.51
CA LYS A 73 -18.36 5.78 -20.58
C LYS A 73 -18.23 7.21 -20.05
N VAL A 74 -18.77 7.50 -18.86
CA VAL A 74 -18.61 8.80 -18.20
C VAL A 74 -17.20 8.94 -17.64
N ASP A 75 -16.66 7.93 -16.96
CA ASP A 75 -15.28 7.91 -16.45
C ASP A 75 -14.25 8.03 -17.58
N ASP A 76 -14.32 7.18 -18.61
CA ASP A 76 -13.34 7.21 -19.71
C ASP A 76 -13.41 8.54 -20.53
N LEU A 77 -14.55 9.25 -20.50
CA LEU A 77 -14.73 10.58 -21.10
C LEU A 77 -14.21 11.71 -20.20
N VAL A 78 -14.61 11.73 -18.93
CA VAL A 78 -14.19 12.74 -17.93
C VAL A 78 -12.70 12.64 -17.61
N TRP A 79 -12.11 11.45 -17.71
CA TRP A 79 -10.68 11.23 -17.49
C TRP A 79 -9.82 11.51 -18.73
N LEU A 80 -10.42 11.67 -19.92
CA LEU A 80 -9.71 11.90 -21.20
C LEU A 80 -8.67 10.82 -21.56
N ARG A 81 -8.80 9.60 -21.00
CA ARG A 81 -7.87 8.46 -21.17
C ARG A 81 -7.46 8.18 -22.62
N ASN A 82 -8.40 8.33 -23.55
CA ASN A 82 -8.16 8.07 -24.98
C ASN A 82 -7.30 9.16 -25.67
N LEU A 83 -6.83 10.17 -24.92
CA LEU A 83 -5.82 11.14 -25.34
C LEU A 83 -4.43 10.85 -24.77
N GLU A 84 -4.27 9.89 -23.84
CA GLU A 84 -2.96 9.54 -23.29
C GLU A 84 -2.09 8.84 -24.35
N ASP A 85 -0.88 9.37 -24.55
CA ASP A 85 0.11 8.94 -25.54
C ASP A 85 1.37 8.45 -24.81
N PRO A 86 1.66 7.13 -24.78
CA PRO A 86 2.85 6.59 -24.11
C PRO A 86 4.20 7.13 -24.63
N GLN A 87 4.24 7.81 -25.78
CA GLN A 87 5.43 8.43 -26.35
C GLN A 87 5.54 9.94 -26.02
N ALA A 88 4.64 10.51 -25.21
CA ALA A 88 4.60 11.94 -24.93
C ALA A 88 5.75 12.42 -24.02
N THR A 89 6.61 13.30 -24.55
CA THR A 89 7.71 13.94 -23.81
C THR A 89 7.23 15.08 -22.89
N SER A 90 8.02 15.40 -21.87
CA SER A 90 7.77 16.51 -20.96
C SER A 90 7.97 17.88 -21.63
N PHE A 91 7.08 18.82 -21.32
CA PHE A 91 7.17 20.24 -21.67
C PHE A 91 6.82 21.08 -20.44
N SER A 92 7.44 22.24 -20.28
CA SER A 92 7.00 23.23 -19.31
C SER A 92 5.62 23.77 -19.68
N THR A 93 4.82 24.14 -18.66
CA THR A 93 3.57 24.89 -18.88
C THR A 93 3.90 26.25 -19.49
N PRO A 94 3.45 26.57 -20.72
CA PRO A 94 3.61 27.91 -21.28
C PRO A 94 2.78 28.91 -20.49
N SER A 95 3.28 30.14 -20.36
CA SER A 95 2.47 31.27 -19.92
C SER A 95 1.32 31.52 -20.91
N TRP A 96 0.22 32.08 -20.43
CA TRP A 96 -0.82 32.59 -21.32
C TRP A 96 -0.20 33.71 -22.19
N PRO A 97 -0.37 33.68 -23.53
CA PRO A 97 0.18 34.72 -24.39
C PRO A 97 -0.63 36.02 -24.22
N GLU A 98 0.03 37.05 -23.67
CA GLU A 98 -0.52 38.41 -23.58
C GLU A 98 -0.39 39.11 -24.94
N PRO A 99 -1.51 39.51 -25.59
CA PRO A 99 -1.45 40.19 -26.87
C PRO A 99 -1.10 41.67 -26.68
N TRP A 100 0.03 42.11 -27.27
CA TRP A 100 0.51 43.49 -27.21
C TRP A 100 0.40 44.17 -28.58
N TYR A 101 -0.43 45.21 -28.65
CA TYR A 101 -0.66 46.01 -29.86
C TYR A 101 -0.12 47.44 -29.69
N PRO A 102 1.09 47.76 -30.18
CA PRO A 102 1.49 49.16 -30.35
C PRO A 102 0.66 49.80 -31.46
N GLY A 103 0.38 51.11 -31.36
CA GLY A 103 -0.44 51.83 -32.33
C GLY A 103 0.21 51.90 -33.72
N LEU A 104 -0.18 50.99 -34.61
CA LEU A 104 0.39 50.79 -35.95
C LEU A 104 -0.72 50.61 -37.01
N SER A 105 -0.33 50.41 -38.28
CA SER A 105 -1.26 50.40 -39.41
C SER A 105 -2.09 49.12 -39.50
N GLY A 106 -3.14 49.13 -40.34
CA GLY A 106 -4.00 47.96 -40.56
C GLY A 106 -3.27 46.70 -41.10
N VAL A 107 -2.11 46.87 -41.75
CA VAL A 107 -1.27 45.73 -42.20
C VAL A 107 -0.45 45.17 -41.04
N ASP A 108 0.04 46.04 -40.14
CA ASP A 108 0.75 45.63 -38.94
C ASP A 108 -0.19 44.86 -38.01
N LEU A 109 -1.40 45.39 -37.77
CA LEU A 109 -2.45 44.72 -36.98
C LEU A 109 -2.71 43.29 -37.48
N LEU A 110 -2.94 43.10 -38.79
CA LEU A 110 -3.11 41.77 -39.39
C LEU A 110 -1.91 40.84 -39.12
N MET A 111 -0.68 41.37 -39.15
CA MET A 111 0.53 40.60 -38.86
C MET A 111 0.73 40.30 -37.37
N TYR A 112 0.21 41.14 -36.46
CA TYR A 112 0.16 40.85 -35.03
C TYR A 112 -0.95 39.84 -34.69
N ASP A 113 -2.12 39.94 -35.31
CA ASP A 113 -3.19 38.93 -35.21
C ASP A 113 -2.70 37.54 -35.66
N LEU A 114 -1.93 37.48 -36.75
CA LEU A 114 -1.37 36.22 -37.25
C LEU A 114 -0.38 35.60 -36.25
N LYS A 115 0.47 36.43 -35.62
CA LYS A 115 1.41 36.01 -34.55
C LYS A 115 0.69 35.60 -33.27
N ALA A 116 -0.38 36.31 -32.89
CA ALA A 116 -1.21 35.94 -31.75
C ALA A 116 -1.87 34.58 -32.00
N LEU A 117 -2.41 34.34 -33.21
CA LEU A 117 -2.98 33.06 -33.60
C LEU A 117 -1.93 31.93 -33.61
N GLU A 118 -0.70 32.18 -34.06
CA GLU A 118 0.43 31.25 -33.95
C GLU A 118 0.81 30.95 -32.49
N ALA A 119 0.81 31.95 -31.61
CA ALA A 119 1.05 31.77 -30.18
C ALA A 119 -0.08 30.98 -29.49
N TYR A 120 -1.35 31.27 -29.80
CA TYR A 120 -2.49 30.49 -29.30
C TYR A 120 -2.47 29.05 -29.82
N ALA A 121 -2.17 28.83 -31.11
CA ALA A 121 -2.05 27.48 -31.68
C ALA A 121 -0.92 26.68 -31.01
N SER A 122 0.23 27.33 -30.74
CA SER A 122 1.34 26.74 -29.99
C SER A 122 0.96 26.43 -28.55
N TYR A 123 0.25 27.34 -27.86
CA TYR A 123 -0.28 27.14 -26.51
C TYR A 123 -1.24 25.94 -26.45
N PHE A 124 -2.20 25.84 -27.37
CA PHE A 124 -3.13 24.71 -27.43
C PHE A 124 -2.44 23.39 -27.80
N TYR A 125 -1.41 23.42 -28.65
CA TYR A 125 -0.59 22.24 -28.95
C TYR A 125 0.19 21.76 -27.72
N HIS A 126 0.83 22.67 -26.96
CA HIS A 126 1.49 22.33 -25.70
C HIS A 126 0.50 21.82 -24.64
N LEU A 127 -0.67 22.47 -24.49
CA LEU A 127 -1.71 22.01 -23.58
C LEU A 127 -2.21 20.60 -23.95
N SER A 128 -2.41 20.33 -25.25
CA SER A 128 -2.76 19.00 -25.75
C SER A 128 -1.68 17.96 -25.46
N LYS A 129 -0.39 18.30 -25.52
CA LYS A 129 0.71 17.39 -25.18
C LYS A 129 0.91 17.20 -23.67
N ILE A 130 0.58 18.19 -22.85
CA ILE A 130 0.49 18.05 -21.40
C ILE A 130 -0.68 17.11 -21.03
N TRP A 131 -1.83 17.25 -21.70
CA TRP A 131 -3.00 16.38 -21.52
C TRP A 131 -2.83 14.97 -22.11
N SER A 132 -1.85 14.76 -23.01
CA SER A 132 -1.48 13.42 -23.49
C SER A 132 -0.42 12.73 -22.63
N LYS A 133 0.19 13.38 -21.63
CA LYS A 133 1.13 12.70 -20.72
C LYS A 133 0.37 11.65 -19.88
N PRO A 134 0.73 10.35 -19.95
CA PRO A 134 0.03 9.30 -19.21
C PRO A 134 0.27 9.40 -17.70
N LEU A 135 -0.59 8.74 -16.91
CA LEU A 135 -0.37 8.54 -15.47
C LEU A 135 0.97 7.79 -15.26
N PRO A 136 1.87 8.23 -14.35
CA PRO A 136 3.18 7.61 -14.16
C PRO A 136 3.08 6.18 -13.60
N GLU A 137 3.91 5.26 -14.06
CA GLU A 137 3.91 3.87 -13.57
C GLU A 137 4.44 3.77 -12.14
N THR A 138 5.56 4.44 -11.85
CA THR A 138 6.14 4.57 -10.51
C THR A 138 5.58 5.80 -9.80
N TYR A 139 5.47 5.75 -8.46
CA TYR A 139 5.04 6.90 -7.68
C TYR A 139 6.19 7.90 -7.46
N ASP A 140 6.15 9.03 -8.15
CA ASP A 140 6.89 10.25 -7.78
C ASP A 140 5.93 11.40 -7.40
N PRO A 141 6.13 12.09 -6.26
CA PRO A 141 5.23 13.16 -5.81
C PRO A 141 5.17 14.42 -6.69
N GLN A 142 6.16 14.65 -7.57
CA GLN A 142 6.20 15.78 -8.49
C GLN A 142 5.49 15.43 -9.80
N ASP A 143 5.76 14.26 -10.38
CA ASP A 143 5.08 13.75 -11.57
C ASP A 143 3.57 13.59 -11.34
N VAL A 144 3.18 13.03 -10.19
CA VAL A 144 1.76 12.90 -9.80
C VAL A 144 1.11 14.28 -9.62
N ALA A 145 1.81 15.24 -9.01
CA ALA A 145 1.30 16.60 -8.87
C ALA A 145 1.16 17.32 -10.22
N HIS A 146 2.10 17.14 -11.15
CA HIS A 146 2.04 17.69 -12.51
C HIS A 146 0.94 17.03 -13.34
N TYR A 147 0.70 15.73 -13.17
CA TYR A 147 -0.36 15.01 -13.87
C TYR A 147 -1.75 15.55 -13.51
N PHE A 148 -2.00 15.79 -12.22
CA PHE A 148 -3.29 16.25 -11.71
C PHE A 148 -3.49 17.77 -11.71
N SER A 149 -2.42 18.58 -11.61
CA SER A 149 -2.56 20.04 -11.76
C SER A 149 -3.04 20.43 -13.16
N ALA A 150 -2.67 19.66 -14.18
CA ALA A 150 -3.18 19.78 -15.54
C ALA A 150 -4.64 19.27 -15.71
N ARG A 151 -5.15 18.48 -14.76
CA ARG A 151 -6.47 17.80 -14.83
C ARG A 151 -7.30 18.01 -13.55
N PRO A 152 -7.57 19.26 -13.13
CA PRO A 152 -8.23 19.53 -11.85
C PRO A 152 -9.66 18.95 -11.76
N HIS A 153 -10.35 18.78 -12.89
CA HIS A 153 -11.69 18.17 -12.96
C HIS A 153 -11.71 16.72 -12.47
N VAL A 154 -10.63 15.95 -12.69
CA VAL A 154 -10.51 14.55 -12.23
C VAL A 154 -10.40 14.47 -10.69
N VAL A 155 -9.88 15.52 -10.07
CA VAL A 155 -9.63 15.59 -8.61
C VAL A 155 -10.78 16.28 -7.88
N ALA A 156 -11.40 17.31 -8.45
CA ALA A 156 -12.33 18.20 -7.75
C ALA A 156 -13.55 17.46 -7.16
N LEU A 157 -14.23 16.60 -7.93
CA LEU A 157 -15.39 15.84 -7.45
C LEU A 157 -15.01 14.86 -6.34
N ARG A 158 -13.89 14.12 -6.51
CA ARG A 158 -13.39 13.19 -5.49
C ARG A 158 -12.90 13.90 -4.24
N MET A 159 -12.32 15.09 -4.36
CA MET A 159 -11.92 15.91 -3.22
C MET A 159 -13.13 16.39 -2.43
N LEU A 160 -14.22 16.79 -3.11
CA LEU A 160 -15.47 17.15 -2.46
C LEU A 160 -16.11 15.95 -1.74
N GLU A 161 -16.13 14.78 -2.39
CA GLU A 161 -16.59 13.52 -1.80
C GLU A 161 -15.80 13.18 -0.53
N VAL A 162 -14.47 13.04 -0.63
CA VAL A 162 -13.57 12.75 0.50
C VAL A 162 -13.75 13.76 1.64
N PHE A 163 -13.77 15.06 1.33
CA PHE A 163 -13.98 16.10 2.34
C PHE A 163 -15.36 16.00 2.99
N SER A 164 -16.41 15.70 2.23
CA SER A 164 -17.77 15.54 2.76
C SER A 164 -17.91 14.35 3.70
N SER A 165 -17.24 13.22 3.42
CA SER A 165 -17.23 12.04 4.29
C SER A 165 -16.47 12.30 5.60
N PHE A 166 -15.32 12.96 5.56
CA PHE A 166 -14.60 13.33 6.80
C PHE A 166 -15.32 14.44 7.58
N ALA A 167 -16.04 15.35 6.90
CA ALA A 167 -16.85 16.37 7.56
C ALA A 167 -18.10 15.77 8.22
N SER A 168 -18.80 14.84 7.57
CA SER A 168 -19.97 14.16 8.14
C SER A 168 -19.58 13.22 9.28
N ALA A 169 -18.41 12.57 9.21
CA ALA A 169 -17.80 11.86 10.32
C ALA A 169 -17.57 12.78 11.54
N GLY A 170 -16.90 13.93 11.34
CA GLY A 170 -16.65 14.92 12.40
C GLY A 170 -17.93 15.50 13.02
N VAL A 171 -18.96 15.74 12.20
CA VAL A 171 -20.29 16.14 12.69
C VAL A 171 -20.97 15.01 13.46
N SER A 172 -20.86 13.76 12.99
CA SER A 172 -21.42 12.59 13.69
C SER A 172 -20.81 12.43 15.07
N ILE A 173 -19.47 12.48 15.19
CA ILE A 173 -18.75 12.44 16.46
C ILE A 173 -19.20 13.57 17.41
N ARG A 174 -19.24 14.81 16.90
CA ARG A 174 -19.61 15.98 17.70
C ARG A 174 -21.09 16.00 18.11
N THR A 175 -21.98 15.39 17.32
CA THR A 175 -23.41 15.28 17.64
C THR A 175 -23.72 14.07 18.51
N SER A 176 -22.99 12.96 18.42
CA SER A 176 -23.09 11.85 19.38
C SER A 176 -22.59 12.28 20.77
N GLY A 177 -21.50 13.06 20.83
CA GLY A 177 -21.04 13.74 22.05
C GLY A 177 -21.98 14.84 22.57
N LEU A 178 -23.05 15.16 21.85
CA LEU A 178 -24.15 16.05 22.29
C LEU A 178 -25.47 15.31 22.55
N ARG A 179 -25.54 14.00 22.27
CA ARG A 179 -26.79 13.20 22.34
C ARG A 179 -26.76 12.04 23.36
N LYS A 180 -25.62 11.76 23.98
CA LYS A 180 -25.57 10.97 25.22
C LYS A 180 -25.21 11.89 26.39
N PHE A 181 -25.98 11.77 27.47
CA PHE A 181 -25.78 12.43 28.77
C PHE A 181 -26.03 13.96 28.86
N LEU A 182 -27.32 14.31 28.85
CA LEU A 182 -27.92 14.86 30.07
C LEU A 182 -29.02 13.89 30.54
N PRO A 183 -29.27 13.71 31.86
CA PRO A 183 -28.75 14.50 32.98
C PRO A 183 -27.90 13.73 34.02
N ILE A 184 -26.96 14.48 34.63
CA ILE A 184 -26.57 14.42 36.07
C ILE A 184 -25.80 13.19 36.63
N ASN A 185 -24.69 13.49 37.31
CA ASN A 185 -23.91 12.69 38.27
C ASN A 185 -23.15 11.43 37.79
N ALA A 186 -21.87 11.61 37.46
CA ALA A 186 -20.78 10.71 37.86
C ALA A 186 -19.45 11.50 37.92
N GLU A 187 -18.65 11.30 38.96
CA GLU A 187 -17.30 11.87 39.09
C GLU A 187 -16.24 10.87 38.58
N GLY A 188 -15.08 11.35 38.10
CA GLY A 188 -13.85 10.56 38.06
C GLY A 188 -13.52 9.76 36.77
N GLY A 189 -12.99 10.44 35.76
CA GLY A 189 -11.75 9.98 35.08
C GLY A 189 -11.78 8.79 34.11
N MET A 190 -12.90 8.42 33.47
CA MET A 190 -12.98 7.20 32.63
C MET A 190 -13.45 7.38 31.16
N ASP A 191 -13.31 8.57 30.57
CA ASP A 191 -13.96 8.88 29.26
C ASP A 191 -13.02 8.92 28.03
N ASP A 192 -11.71 9.16 28.22
CA ASP A 192 -10.80 9.51 27.11
C ASP A 192 -10.53 8.34 26.12
N LYS A 193 -10.12 7.17 26.62
CA LYS A 193 -9.88 5.97 25.78
C LYS A 193 -11.13 5.49 25.06
N THR A 194 -12.28 5.62 25.72
CA THR A 194 -13.59 5.27 25.15
C THR A 194 -13.93 6.22 23.99
N SER A 195 -13.58 7.50 24.10
CA SER A 195 -13.68 8.48 23.02
C SER A 195 -12.76 8.14 21.84
N GLU A 196 -11.47 7.83 22.08
CA GLU A 196 -10.53 7.43 21.03
C GLU A 196 -11.00 6.18 20.26
N TYR A 197 -11.50 5.15 20.96
CA TYR A 197 -12.01 3.93 20.31
C TYR A 197 -13.24 4.21 19.42
N ASN A 198 -14.20 5.00 19.93
CA ASN A 198 -15.38 5.39 19.16
C ASN A 198 -15.02 6.27 17.95
N PHE A 199 -14.04 7.17 18.08
CA PHE A 199 -13.48 7.92 16.95
C PHE A 199 -12.87 6.97 15.91
N GLY A 200 -12.11 5.97 16.35
CA GLY A 200 -11.53 4.93 15.51
C GLY A 200 -12.58 4.13 14.71
N LEU A 201 -13.73 3.81 15.32
CA LEU A 201 -14.85 3.15 14.63
C LEU A 201 -15.48 4.05 13.56
N VAL A 202 -15.72 5.35 13.85
CA VAL A 202 -16.23 6.29 12.84
C VAL A 202 -15.22 6.48 11.70
N LEU A 203 -13.92 6.49 12.02
CA LEU A 203 -12.84 6.54 11.03
C LEU A 203 -12.80 5.28 10.15
N LYS A 204 -13.00 4.09 10.74
CA LYS A 204 -13.13 2.80 10.04
C LYS A 204 -14.25 2.86 9.00
N GLU A 205 -15.47 3.21 9.42
CA GLU A 205 -16.63 3.31 8.52
C GLU A 205 -16.41 4.36 7.42
N THR A 206 -15.77 5.50 7.74
CA THR A 206 -15.41 6.52 6.75
C THR A 206 -14.44 5.97 5.70
N MET A 207 -13.43 5.20 6.13
CA MET A 207 -12.45 4.58 5.23
C MET A 207 -13.05 3.46 4.37
N LEU A 208 -13.95 2.65 4.91
CA LEU A 208 -14.71 1.64 4.16
C LEU A 208 -15.54 2.28 3.03
N ASN A 209 -16.33 3.31 3.36
CA ASN A 209 -17.18 4.00 2.40
C ASN A 209 -16.38 4.76 1.32
N LEU A 210 -15.19 5.27 1.66
CA LEU A 210 -14.28 5.87 0.68
C LEU A 210 -13.54 4.83 -0.20
N GLY A 211 -13.63 3.53 0.09
CA GLY A 211 -13.16 2.47 -0.79
C GLY A 211 -11.64 2.21 -0.78
N PRO A 212 -11.10 1.51 -1.79
CA PRO A 212 -9.92 0.65 -1.64
C PRO A 212 -8.65 1.38 -1.18
N THR A 213 -8.40 2.61 -1.64
CA THR A 213 -7.23 3.39 -1.21
C THR A 213 -7.35 3.79 0.25
N PHE A 214 -8.51 4.26 0.70
CA PHE A 214 -8.71 4.70 2.09
C PHE A 214 -8.79 3.51 3.06
N ILE A 215 -9.32 2.37 2.62
CA ILE A 215 -9.19 1.09 3.34
C ILE A 215 -7.70 0.74 3.53
N LYS A 216 -6.88 0.80 2.47
CA LYS A 216 -5.44 0.52 2.57
C LYS A 216 -4.70 1.56 3.45
N VAL A 217 -5.07 2.84 3.40
CA VAL A 217 -4.57 3.87 4.37
C VAL A 217 -4.90 3.44 5.80
N GLY A 218 -6.14 3.02 6.07
CA GLY A 218 -6.57 2.57 7.39
C GLY A 218 -5.85 1.30 7.85
N GLN A 219 -5.71 0.29 6.99
CA GLN A 219 -4.89 -0.91 7.23
C GLN A 219 -3.42 -0.55 7.54
N SER A 220 -2.85 0.47 6.88
CA SER A 220 -1.49 0.93 7.19
C SER A 220 -1.43 1.67 8.53
N LEU A 221 -2.45 2.45 8.89
CA LEU A 221 -2.52 3.19 10.17
C LEU A 221 -2.86 2.28 11.36
N SER A 222 -3.61 1.19 11.16
CA SER A 222 -3.91 0.16 12.17
C SER A 222 -2.66 -0.59 12.68
N THR A 223 -1.50 -0.31 12.09
CA THR A 223 -0.19 -0.88 12.44
C THR A 223 0.79 0.18 12.94
N ARG A 224 0.31 1.42 13.09
CA ARG A 224 1.06 2.60 13.52
C ARG A 224 0.37 3.34 14.68
N PRO A 225 0.28 2.72 15.87
CA PRO A 225 -0.18 3.39 17.09
C PRO A 225 0.72 4.58 17.47
N ASP A 226 1.93 4.69 16.90
CA ASP A 226 2.82 5.86 17.01
C ASP A 226 2.28 7.12 16.30
N ILE A 227 1.36 6.96 15.34
CA ILE A 227 0.68 8.07 14.67
C ILE A 227 -0.70 8.34 15.27
N ILE A 228 -1.49 7.29 15.51
CA ILE A 228 -2.93 7.39 15.81
C ILE A 228 -3.37 6.94 17.21
N GLY A 229 -2.45 6.53 18.09
CA GLY A 229 -2.80 5.99 19.39
C GLY A 229 -3.34 4.55 19.33
N VAL A 230 -3.33 3.85 20.45
CA VAL A 230 -3.55 2.38 20.52
C VAL A 230 -5.01 2.01 20.23
N GLU A 231 -5.98 2.74 20.78
CA GLU A 231 -7.40 2.39 20.66
C GLU A 231 -7.94 2.60 19.24
N MET A 232 -7.51 3.68 18.55
CA MET A 232 -7.80 3.85 17.12
C MET A 232 -7.09 2.80 16.27
N SER A 233 -5.84 2.44 16.58
CA SER A 233 -5.10 1.40 15.85
C SER A 233 -5.83 0.05 15.88
N LYS A 234 -6.37 -0.29 17.05
CA LYS A 234 -7.24 -1.46 17.26
C LYS A 234 -8.54 -1.37 16.46
N ALA A 235 -9.28 -0.26 16.53
CA ALA A 235 -10.52 -0.10 15.77
C ALA A 235 -10.33 -0.16 14.24
N LEU A 236 -9.19 0.31 13.72
CA LEU A 236 -8.86 0.20 12.29
C LEU A 236 -8.37 -1.20 11.87
N SER A 237 -8.03 -2.10 12.81
CA SER A 237 -7.58 -3.46 12.46
C SER A 237 -8.69 -4.33 11.85
N GLU A 238 -9.95 -3.99 12.11
CA GLU A 238 -11.14 -4.57 11.44
C GLU A 238 -11.19 -4.28 9.92
N LEU A 239 -10.37 -3.35 9.40
CA LEU A 239 -10.27 -3.08 7.95
C LEU A 239 -9.57 -4.20 7.15
N HIS A 240 -9.04 -5.23 7.82
CA HIS A 240 -8.41 -6.40 7.18
C HIS A 240 -9.41 -7.51 6.80
N ASP A 241 -10.69 -7.35 7.15
CA ASP A 241 -11.76 -8.29 6.79
C ASP A 241 -12.16 -8.23 5.30
N GLN A 242 -12.98 -9.19 4.86
CA GLN A 242 -13.32 -9.36 3.44
C GLN A 242 -14.15 -8.19 2.88
N ILE A 243 -13.75 -7.70 1.71
CA ILE A 243 -14.34 -6.53 1.05
C ILE A 243 -15.13 -6.99 -0.18
N PRO A 244 -16.36 -6.50 -0.45
CA PRO A 244 -17.21 -7.00 -1.53
C PRO A 244 -16.49 -7.18 -2.89
N PRO A 245 -16.73 -8.30 -3.59
CA PRO A 245 -16.11 -8.59 -4.87
C PRO A 245 -16.61 -7.65 -5.98
N PHE A 246 -15.80 -7.49 -7.03
CA PHE A 246 -16.18 -6.80 -8.26
C PHE A 246 -16.65 -7.82 -9.33
N PRO A 247 -17.44 -7.39 -10.35
CA PRO A 247 -18.11 -8.31 -11.26
C PRO A 247 -17.15 -9.26 -12.01
N ARG A 248 -17.46 -10.57 -12.00
CA ARG A 248 -16.66 -11.64 -12.62
C ARG A 248 -16.28 -11.33 -14.08
N THR A 249 -17.21 -10.78 -14.86
CA THR A 249 -16.99 -10.41 -16.28
C THR A 249 -15.88 -9.37 -16.47
N VAL A 250 -15.60 -8.54 -15.47
CA VAL A 250 -14.47 -7.61 -15.48
C VAL A 250 -13.17 -8.31 -15.09
N ALA A 251 -13.21 -9.23 -14.10
CA ALA A 251 -12.05 -10.01 -13.69
C ALA A 251 -11.54 -10.94 -14.81
N MET A 252 -12.44 -11.65 -15.49
CA MET A 252 -12.09 -12.53 -16.61
C MET A 252 -11.49 -11.72 -17.78
N LYS A 253 -12.03 -10.54 -18.09
CA LYS A 253 -11.45 -9.66 -19.10
C LYS A 253 -10.05 -9.15 -18.72
N ILE A 254 -9.79 -8.87 -17.44
CA ILE A 254 -8.45 -8.49 -16.97
C ILE A 254 -7.47 -9.67 -17.12
N LEU A 255 -7.91 -10.90 -16.87
CA LEU A 255 -7.11 -12.11 -17.12
C LEU A 255 -6.76 -12.27 -18.61
N GLU A 256 -7.73 -12.13 -19.52
CA GLU A 256 -7.50 -12.18 -20.97
C GLU A 256 -6.53 -11.07 -21.44
N GLU A 257 -6.71 -9.85 -20.94
CA GLU A 257 -5.86 -8.70 -21.26
C GLU A 257 -4.40 -8.88 -20.82
N GLU A 258 -4.15 -9.50 -19.66
CA GLU A 258 -2.79 -9.73 -19.14
C GLU A 258 -2.12 -10.97 -19.75
N LEU A 259 -2.88 -12.05 -19.98
CA LEU A 259 -2.35 -13.32 -20.51
C LEU A 259 -2.25 -13.33 -22.04
N GLY A 260 -3.03 -12.50 -22.74
CA GLY A 260 -2.91 -12.27 -24.18
C GLY A 260 -3.63 -13.28 -25.07
N ALA A 261 -4.43 -14.19 -24.50
CA ALA A 261 -5.23 -15.19 -25.22
C ALA A 261 -6.49 -15.57 -24.40
N PRO A 262 -7.49 -16.25 -25.01
CA PRO A 262 -8.69 -16.72 -24.29
C PRO A 262 -8.34 -17.64 -23.12
N LEU A 263 -9.14 -17.60 -22.05
CA LEU A 263 -8.82 -18.24 -20.77
C LEU A 263 -8.73 -19.77 -20.87
N GLU A 264 -9.49 -20.36 -21.80
CA GLU A 264 -9.51 -21.80 -22.12
C GLU A 264 -8.13 -22.31 -22.61
N SER A 265 -7.26 -21.41 -23.07
CA SER A 265 -5.87 -21.73 -23.46
C SER A 265 -5.01 -22.08 -22.24
N PHE A 266 -5.35 -21.55 -21.06
CA PHE A 266 -4.55 -21.61 -19.84
C PHE A 266 -5.22 -22.40 -18.73
N PHE A 267 -6.56 -22.38 -18.66
CA PHE A 267 -7.36 -22.97 -17.59
C PHE A 267 -8.43 -23.91 -18.14
N SER A 268 -8.48 -25.12 -17.59
CA SER A 268 -9.56 -26.10 -17.83
C SER A 268 -10.80 -25.80 -16.98
N TYR A 269 -10.66 -25.00 -15.92
CA TYR A 269 -11.76 -24.53 -15.08
C TYR A 269 -11.36 -23.25 -14.32
N ILE A 270 -12.31 -22.32 -14.12
CA ILE A 270 -12.19 -21.17 -13.20
C ILE A 270 -13.52 -21.05 -12.45
N SER A 271 -13.49 -20.80 -11.14
CA SER A 271 -14.70 -20.70 -10.33
C SER A 271 -15.64 -19.57 -10.78
N GLU A 272 -16.95 -19.75 -10.55
CA GLU A 272 -17.96 -18.72 -10.82
C GLU A 272 -17.76 -17.54 -9.87
N GLU A 273 -17.87 -17.80 -8.57
CA GLU A 273 -17.58 -16.82 -7.53
C GLU A 273 -16.07 -16.80 -7.17
N PRO A 274 -15.53 -15.66 -6.73
CA PRO A 274 -14.20 -15.60 -6.14
C PRO A 274 -14.19 -16.27 -4.76
N VAL A 275 -13.10 -16.96 -4.41
CA VAL A 275 -12.92 -17.64 -3.13
C VAL A 275 -12.50 -16.68 -1.99
N ALA A 276 -12.00 -15.50 -2.33
CA ALA A 276 -11.67 -14.43 -1.39
C ALA A 276 -11.66 -13.07 -2.12
N ALA A 277 -12.01 -11.99 -1.42
CA ALA A 277 -11.94 -10.64 -1.95
C ALA A 277 -11.30 -9.66 -0.93
N ALA A 278 -10.33 -8.89 -1.41
CA ALA A 278 -9.44 -8.04 -0.62
C ALA A 278 -9.47 -6.58 -1.12
N SER A 279 -8.66 -5.71 -0.51
CA SER A 279 -8.63 -4.27 -0.83
C SER A 279 -8.25 -4.00 -2.29
N PHE A 280 -7.18 -4.62 -2.78
CA PHE A 280 -6.65 -4.37 -4.13
C PHE A 280 -7.01 -5.42 -5.20
N GLY A 281 -7.62 -6.55 -4.84
CA GLY A 281 -7.99 -7.60 -5.80
C GLY A 281 -8.94 -8.65 -5.23
N GLN A 282 -9.24 -9.68 -6.02
CA GLN A 282 -9.99 -10.87 -5.59
C GLN A 282 -9.38 -12.14 -6.20
N VAL A 283 -9.54 -13.26 -5.49
CA VAL A 283 -8.90 -14.55 -5.83
C VAL A 283 -9.95 -15.51 -6.37
N TYR A 284 -9.65 -16.17 -7.49
CA TYR A 284 -10.42 -17.29 -8.01
C TYR A 284 -9.70 -18.60 -7.74
N PHE A 285 -10.47 -19.68 -7.55
CA PHE A 285 -9.94 -21.03 -7.73
C PHE A 285 -9.95 -21.35 -9.22
N ALA A 286 -8.87 -21.92 -9.74
CA ALA A 286 -8.81 -22.41 -11.10
C ALA A 286 -8.06 -23.74 -11.19
N ARG A 287 -8.25 -24.43 -12.32
CA ARG A 287 -7.41 -25.55 -12.74
C ARG A 287 -6.80 -25.22 -14.08
N THR A 288 -5.49 -25.38 -14.22
CA THR A 288 -4.77 -25.14 -15.48
C THR A 288 -5.11 -26.20 -16.54
N THR A 289 -4.69 -26.00 -17.79
CA THR A 289 -4.86 -26.99 -18.86
C THR A 289 -4.01 -28.26 -18.66
N ASP A 290 -2.89 -28.18 -17.93
CA ASP A 290 -2.12 -29.35 -17.44
C ASP A 290 -2.68 -29.96 -16.14
N GLY A 291 -3.85 -29.52 -15.69
CA GLY A 291 -4.61 -30.16 -14.61
C GLY A 291 -4.25 -29.73 -13.18
N VAL A 292 -3.34 -28.77 -13.00
CA VAL A 292 -2.89 -28.30 -11.69
C VAL A 292 -3.90 -27.30 -11.10
N ASN A 293 -4.27 -27.49 -9.82
CA ASN A 293 -5.14 -26.55 -9.11
C ASN A 293 -4.32 -25.31 -8.67
N VAL A 294 -4.83 -24.11 -8.94
CA VAL A 294 -4.16 -22.83 -8.67
C VAL A 294 -5.12 -21.78 -8.10
N ALA A 295 -4.58 -20.87 -7.29
CA ALA A 295 -5.22 -19.62 -6.89
C ALA A 295 -4.81 -18.50 -7.88
N VAL A 296 -5.79 -17.77 -8.39
CA VAL A 296 -5.62 -16.69 -9.38
C VAL A 296 -6.09 -15.37 -8.79
N LYS A 297 -5.15 -14.53 -8.31
CA LYS A 297 -5.39 -13.20 -7.71
C LYS A 297 -5.47 -12.16 -8.83
N VAL A 298 -6.62 -11.52 -9.00
CA VAL A 298 -6.91 -10.53 -10.05
C VAL A 298 -7.11 -9.15 -9.43
N GLN A 299 -6.36 -8.16 -9.89
CA GLN A 299 -6.43 -6.78 -9.41
C GLN A 299 -7.79 -6.12 -9.74
N ARG A 300 -8.28 -5.23 -8.87
CA ARG A 300 -9.49 -4.42 -9.13
C ARG A 300 -9.30 -3.51 -10.36
N PRO A 301 -10.34 -3.28 -11.19
CA PRO A 301 -10.24 -2.47 -12.40
C PRO A 301 -9.82 -1.02 -12.13
N ASN A 302 -9.00 -0.45 -13.02
CA ASN A 302 -8.51 0.94 -12.99
C ASN A 302 -7.78 1.36 -11.68
N LEU A 303 -7.39 0.41 -10.81
CA LEU A 303 -6.94 0.68 -9.44
C LEU A 303 -5.75 1.64 -9.33
N ARG A 304 -4.80 1.61 -10.27
CA ARG A 304 -3.66 2.57 -10.33
C ARG A 304 -4.12 4.02 -10.38
N HIS A 305 -5.18 4.33 -11.14
CA HIS A 305 -5.71 5.69 -11.16
C HIS A 305 -6.38 6.06 -9.83
N VAL A 306 -7.17 5.16 -9.25
CA VAL A 306 -7.85 5.38 -7.96
C VAL A 306 -6.83 5.64 -6.84
N VAL A 307 -5.81 4.78 -6.70
CA VAL A 307 -4.74 4.92 -5.70
C VAL A 307 -3.95 6.21 -5.89
N VAL A 308 -3.44 6.49 -7.10
CA VAL A 308 -2.58 7.66 -7.33
C VAL A 308 -3.36 8.98 -7.17
N ARG A 309 -4.63 9.03 -7.57
CA ARG A 309 -5.53 10.17 -7.36
C ARG A 309 -5.85 10.39 -5.87
N ASP A 310 -6.23 9.33 -5.17
CA ASP A 310 -6.67 9.45 -3.77
C ASP A 310 -5.48 9.74 -2.84
N ILE A 311 -4.29 9.22 -3.14
CA ILE A 311 -3.02 9.62 -2.48
C ILE A 311 -2.69 11.09 -2.76
N TYR A 312 -2.90 11.59 -3.99
CA TYR A 312 -2.71 13.02 -4.28
C TYR A 312 -3.67 13.91 -3.47
N ILE A 313 -4.93 13.49 -3.30
CA ILE A 313 -5.91 14.18 -2.44
C ILE A 313 -5.47 14.14 -0.97
N LEU A 314 -5.03 12.97 -0.47
CA LEU A 314 -4.49 12.83 0.88
C LEU A 314 -3.28 13.76 1.11
N ARG A 315 -2.37 13.84 0.13
CA ARG A 315 -1.21 14.73 0.15
C ARG A 315 -1.59 16.21 0.24
N LEU A 316 -2.59 16.65 -0.53
CA LEU A 316 -3.14 18.00 -0.44
C LEU A 316 -3.80 18.26 0.92
N GLY A 317 -4.58 17.30 1.44
CA GLY A 317 -5.21 17.36 2.75
C GLY A 317 -4.21 17.48 3.91
N LEU A 318 -3.17 16.64 3.92
CA LEU A 318 -2.08 16.71 4.90
C LEU A 318 -1.27 18.01 4.77
N GLY A 319 -1.07 18.51 3.55
CA GLY A 319 -0.44 19.81 3.29
C GLY A 319 -1.26 21.02 3.77
N LEU A 320 -2.59 20.90 3.83
CA LEU A 320 -3.48 21.88 4.45
C LEU A 320 -3.48 21.75 5.99
N LEU A 321 -3.61 20.52 6.51
CA LEU A 321 -3.57 20.22 7.93
C LEU A 321 -2.27 20.72 8.59
N GLN A 322 -1.13 20.53 7.92
CA GLN A 322 0.18 21.04 8.35
C GLN A 322 0.17 22.56 8.56
N LYS A 323 -0.41 23.33 7.62
CA LYS A 323 -0.53 24.79 7.70
C LYS A 323 -1.42 25.22 8.87
N ILE A 324 -2.57 24.58 9.03
CA ILE A 324 -3.54 24.87 10.10
C ILE A 324 -2.92 24.57 11.48
N ALA A 325 -2.31 23.39 11.64
CA ALA A 325 -1.70 22.93 12.89
C ALA A 325 -0.33 23.56 13.18
N LYS A 326 0.19 24.44 12.31
CA LYS A 326 1.52 25.09 12.41
C LYS A 326 2.69 24.13 12.70
N ARG A 327 2.58 22.85 12.28
CA ARG A 327 3.61 21.83 12.55
C ARG A 327 4.85 22.04 11.67
N LYS A 328 6.03 21.98 12.28
CA LYS A 328 7.33 22.08 11.59
C LYS A 328 7.67 20.86 10.73
N SER A 329 7.11 19.69 11.03
CA SER A 329 7.26 18.47 10.23
C SER A 329 6.36 18.52 8.99
N ASP A 330 6.88 18.09 7.83
CA ASP A 330 6.05 17.94 6.64
C ASP A 330 5.23 16.65 6.71
N LEU A 331 3.92 16.80 6.82
CA LEU A 331 2.97 15.69 6.89
C LEU A 331 2.77 15.04 5.51
N ARG A 332 3.11 15.72 4.41
CA ARG A 332 3.00 15.18 3.04
C ARG A 332 3.90 13.96 2.84
N LEU A 333 5.03 13.89 3.55
CA LEU A 333 5.95 12.76 3.51
C LEU A 333 5.26 11.43 3.88
N TYR A 334 4.21 11.44 4.72
CA TYR A 334 3.42 10.25 4.99
C TYR A 334 2.55 9.84 3.81
N ALA A 335 1.90 10.78 3.11
CA ALA A 335 1.17 10.46 1.88
C ALA A 335 2.12 10.03 0.75
N ASP A 336 3.31 10.63 0.67
CA ASP A 336 4.31 10.30 -0.34
C ASP A 336 4.90 8.88 -0.09
N GLU A 337 5.06 8.47 1.17
CA GLU A 337 5.48 7.09 1.53
C GLU A 337 4.36 6.05 1.29
N LEU A 338 3.12 6.36 1.69
CA LEU A 338 1.95 5.53 1.37
C LEU A 338 1.77 5.39 -0.17
N GLY A 339 2.06 6.45 -0.92
CA GLY A 339 2.06 6.44 -2.38
C GLY A 339 3.07 5.47 -2.98
N ARG A 340 4.32 5.47 -2.49
CA ARG A 340 5.34 4.49 -2.91
C ARG A 340 4.91 3.06 -2.60
N GLY A 341 4.51 2.80 -1.35
CA GLY A 341 4.09 1.47 -0.91
C GLY A 341 2.90 0.95 -1.72
N PHE A 342 1.81 1.71 -1.78
CA PHE A 342 0.58 1.24 -2.43
C PHE A 342 0.73 1.11 -3.94
N VAL A 343 1.49 1.96 -4.63
CA VAL A 343 1.76 1.78 -6.06
C VAL A 343 2.69 0.59 -6.31
N GLY A 344 3.61 0.28 -5.40
CA GLY A 344 4.38 -0.97 -5.43
C GLY A 344 3.50 -2.22 -5.32
N GLU A 345 2.50 -2.21 -4.43
CA GLU A 345 1.50 -3.29 -4.31
C GLU A 345 0.62 -3.48 -5.57
N LEU A 346 0.63 -2.54 -6.53
CA LEU A 346 -0.10 -2.68 -7.80
C LEU A 346 0.67 -3.43 -8.89
N ASP A 347 1.93 -3.81 -8.65
CA ASP A 347 2.68 -4.69 -9.53
C ASP A 347 2.85 -6.07 -8.89
N TYR A 348 1.94 -6.98 -9.22
CA TYR A 348 1.95 -8.36 -8.72
C TYR A 348 3.18 -9.17 -9.16
N THR A 349 4.03 -8.66 -10.06
CA THR A 349 5.34 -9.29 -10.33
C THR A 349 6.33 -9.12 -9.17
N LEU A 350 6.16 -8.07 -8.34
CA LEU A 350 6.95 -7.88 -7.10
C LEU A 350 6.51 -8.87 -6.02
N GLU A 351 5.20 -9.10 -5.86
CA GLU A 351 4.67 -10.14 -4.97
C GLU A 351 5.14 -11.55 -5.40
N ALA A 352 5.13 -11.83 -6.71
CA ALA A 352 5.70 -13.07 -7.26
C ALA A 352 7.18 -13.24 -6.93
N ALA A 353 7.99 -12.19 -7.07
CA ALA A 353 9.42 -12.22 -6.76
C ALA A 353 9.67 -12.41 -5.24
N ASN A 354 8.89 -11.71 -4.40
CA ASN A 354 8.93 -11.86 -2.94
C ASN A 354 8.61 -13.30 -2.52
N ALA A 355 7.55 -13.91 -3.05
CA ALA A 355 7.17 -15.29 -2.75
C ALA A 355 8.27 -16.30 -3.15
N LEU A 356 8.90 -16.10 -4.31
CA LEU A 356 10.01 -16.94 -4.77
C LEU A 356 11.23 -16.81 -3.85
N LYS A 357 11.63 -15.59 -3.48
CA LYS A 357 12.72 -15.34 -2.54
C LYS A 357 12.43 -15.92 -1.15
N PHE A 358 11.20 -15.76 -0.65
CA PHE A 358 10.80 -16.28 0.66
C PHE A 358 10.85 -17.81 0.69
N ARG A 359 10.43 -18.48 -0.40
CA ARG A 359 10.55 -19.94 -0.56
C ARG A 359 12.00 -20.41 -0.64
N GLU A 360 12.85 -19.70 -1.38
CA GLU A 360 14.28 -20.03 -1.50
C GLU A 360 14.98 -19.96 -0.14
N VAL A 361 14.82 -18.83 0.55
CA VAL A 361 15.46 -18.53 1.84
C VAL A 361 15.00 -19.48 2.97
N HIS A 362 13.75 -19.97 2.92
CA HIS A 362 13.22 -20.91 3.93
C HIS A 362 13.20 -22.38 3.47
N SER A 363 13.80 -22.72 2.33
CA SER A 363 13.72 -24.06 1.74
C SER A 363 14.28 -25.20 2.60
N SER A 364 15.15 -24.89 3.57
CA SER A 364 15.67 -25.84 4.57
C SER A 364 14.68 -26.19 5.69
N PHE A 365 13.61 -25.41 5.87
CA PHE A 365 12.66 -25.55 6.97
C PHE A 365 11.39 -26.24 6.48
N SER A 366 11.41 -27.57 6.42
CA SER A 366 10.34 -28.40 5.82
C SER A 366 8.95 -28.27 6.47
N PHE A 367 8.83 -27.56 7.59
CA PHE A 367 7.55 -27.25 8.22
C PHE A 367 6.92 -25.94 7.71
N MET A 368 7.65 -25.12 6.93
CA MET A 368 7.18 -23.87 6.33
C MET A 368 6.81 -24.09 4.85
N ARG A 369 5.52 -24.02 4.51
CA ARG A 369 5.02 -24.20 3.14
C ARG A 369 4.83 -22.86 2.44
N VAL A 370 5.34 -22.76 1.21
CA VAL A 370 5.19 -21.58 0.33
C VAL A 370 4.68 -22.06 -1.04
N PRO A 371 3.62 -21.47 -1.61
CA PRO A 371 3.02 -21.98 -2.84
C PRO A 371 3.94 -21.74 -4.05
N LYS A 372 4.01 -22.69 -4.98
CA LYS A 372 4.72 -22.52 -6.26
C LYS A 372 4.04 -21.41 -7.08
N ILE A 373 4.81 -20.37 -7.43
CA ILE A 373 4.35 -19.30 -8.33
C ILE A 373 4.42 -19.74 -9.79
N PHE A 374 3.38 -19.45 -10.57
CA PHE A 374 3.27 -19.73 -11.99
C PHE A 374 3.58 -18.46 -12.78
N LEU A 375 4.87 -18.14 -12.93
CA LEU A 375 5.34 -16.91 -13.58
C LEU A 375 4.79 -16.73 -15.01
N HIS A 376 4.64 -17.81 -15.78
CA HIS A 376 4.06 -17.73 -17.12
C HIS A 376 2.58 -17.28 -17.12
N LEU A 377 1.84 -17.55 -16.04
CA LEU A 377 0.46 -17.11 -15.77
C LEU A 377 0.39 -15.89 -14.81
N SER A 378 1.49 -15.14 -14.62
CA SER A 378 1.56 -13.98 -13.71
C SER A 378 2.10 -12.74 -14.41
N ARG A 379 1.52 -11.57 -14.14
CA ARG A 379 1.76 -10.26 -14.78
C ARG A 379 1.46 -9.13 -13.77
N LYS A 380 1.49 -7.86 -14.19
CA LYS A 380 1.29 -6.71 -13.28
C LYS A 380 -0.05 -6.76 -12.52
N ARG A 381 -1.15 -7.16 -13.18
CA ARG A 381 -2.51 -7.19 -12.59
C ARG A 381 -3.00 -8.59 -12.18
N VAL A 382 -2.20 -9.64 -12.39
CA VAL A 382 -2.59 -11.05 -12.18
C VAL A 382 -1.46 -11.83 -11.53
N LEU A 383 -1.73 -12.50 -10.41
CA LEU A 383 -0.80 -13.45 -9.77
C LEU A 383 -1.43 -14.84 -9.74
N THR A 384 -0.74 -15.83 -10.30
CA THR A 384 -1.16 -17.22 -10.27
C THR A 384 -0.19 -18.05 -9.43
N MET A 385 -0.70 -18.74 -8.42
CA MET A 385 0.07 -19.58 -7.50
C MET A 385 -0.61 -20.92 -7.22
N GLU A 386 0.15 -21.91 -6.77
CA GLU A 386 -0.36 -23.22 -6.33
C GLU A 386 -1.54 -23.11 -5.36
N TRP A 387 -2.58 -23.92 -5.58
CA TRP A 387 -3.72 -23.97 -4.65
C TRP A 387 -3.33 -24.67 -3.36
N MET A 388 -3.08 -23.89 -2.31
CA MET A 388 -2.72 -24.39 -0.99
C MET A 388 -3.94 -24.95 -0.26
N VAL A 389 -4.03 -26.28 -0.17
CA VAL A 389 -5.07 -26.97 0.62
C VAL A 389 -4.69 -26.94 2.10
N GLY A 390 -5.53 -26.29 2.91
CA GLY A 390 -5.38 -26.25 4.35
C GLY A 390 -6.52 -25.51 5.04
N GLU A 391 -6.70 -25.74 6.33
CA GLU A 391 -7.67 -25.03 7.18
C GLU A 391 -7.10 -23.65 7.56
N SER A 392 -7.91 -22.59 7.62
CA SER A 392 -7.42 -21.33 8.20
C SER A 392 -7.40 -21.40 9.73
N PRO A 393 -6.56 -20.59 10.41
CA PRO A 393 -6.55 -20.55 11.87
C PRO A 393 -7.91 -20.08 12.43
N THR A 394 -8.61 -19.21 11.70
CA THR A 394 -9.95 -18.72 12.07
C THR A 394 -10.99 -19.84 12.05
N ASP A 395 -10.91 -20.77 11.09
CA ASP A 395 -11.79 -21.94 11.02
C ASP A 395 -11.49 -22.93 12.16
N LEU A 396 -10.21 -23.17 12.43
CA LEU A 396 -9.78 -24.00 13.56
C LEU A 396 -10.20 -23.42 14.92
N ILE A 397 -10.18 -22.09 15.08
CA ILE A 397 -10.71 -21.39 16.25
C ILE A 397 -12.23 -21.57 16.35
N SER A 398 -12.98 -21.34 15.26
CA SER A 398 -14.45 -21.42 15.29
C SER A 398 -14.94 -22.83 15.60
N VAL A 399 -14.32 -23.87 15.02
CA VAL A 399 -14.61 -25.27 15.34
C VAL A 399 -14.22 -25.63 16.78
N SER A 400 -13.05 -25.20 17.27
CA SER A 400 -12.57 -25.57 18.62
C SER A 400 -13.28 -24.83 19.76
N THR A 401 -13.81 -23.62 19.52
CA THR A 401 -14.59 -22.83 20.51
C THR A 401 -16.10 -22.88 20.29
N GLY A 402 -16.58 -23.60 19.26
CA GLY A 402 -17.99 -23.64 18.88
C GLY A 402 -18.88 -24.27 19.95
N ASN A 403 -19.82 -23.48 20.50
CA ASN A 403 -20.83 -23.95 21.45
C ASN A 403 -21.95 -24.78 20.80
N SER A 404 -22.00 -24.88 19.47
CA SER A 404 -23.04 -25.62 18.74
C SER A 404 -22.86 -27.14 18.79
N THR A 405 -23.99 -27.86 18.65
CA THR A 405 -24.11 -29.32 18.46
C THR A 405 -23.68 -29.81 17.06
N GLU A 406 -23.11 -28.91 16.27
CA GLU A 406 -22.80 -29.03 14.84
C GLU A 406 -21.49 -29.81 14.56
N TYR A 407 -20.60 -29.86 15.56
CA TYR A 407 -19.33 -30.57 15.51
C TYR A 407 -19.25 -31.58 16.67
N SER A 408 -18.79 -32.80 16.38
CA SER A 408 -18.53 -33.81 17.42
C SER A 408 -17.32 -33.44 18.28
N ASP A 409 -17.29 -33.91 19.53
CA ASP A 409 -16.19 -33.63 20.46
C ASP A 409 -14.82 -34.05 19.91
N ARG A 410 -14.77 -35.11 19.09
CA ARG A 410 -13.56 -35.54 18.38
C ARG A 410 -13.06 -34.46 17.43
N GLN A 411 -13.93 -33.86 16.62
CA GLN A 411 -13.57 -32.76 15.72
C GLN A 411 -13.10 -31.52 16.50
N LYS A 412 -13.74 -31.19 17.64
CA LYS A 412 -13.32 -30.06 18.48
C LYS A 412 -11.93 -30.28 19.09
N VAL A 413 -11.63 -31.49 19.55
CA VAL A 413 -10.30 -31.89 20.06
C VAL A 413 -9.25 -31.93 18.95
N ASP A 414 -9.58 -32.47 17.77
CA ASP A 414 -8.67 -32.53 16.62
C ASP A 414 -8.33 -31.13 16.08
N ALA A 415 -9.33 -30.26 15.92
CA ALA A 415 -9.13 -28.87 15.51
C ALA A 415 -8.27 -28.10 16.52
N LYS A 416 -8.53 -28.27 17.82
CA LYS A 416 -7.69 -27.66 18.88
C LYS A 416 -6.25 -28.17 18.84
N ARG A 417 -6.03 -29.46 18.58
CA ARG A 417 -4.68 -30.03 18.43
C ARG A 417 -3.94 -29.42 17.23
N ARG A 418 -4.59 -29.32 16.06
CA ARG A 418 -4.02 -28.67 14.87
C ARG A 418 -3.71 -27.20 15.11
N LEU A 419 -4.59 -26.49 15.80
CA LEU A 419 -4.40 -25.07 16.11
C LEU A 419 -3.19 -24.83 17.05
N LEU A 420 -3.01 -25.65 18.08
CA LEU A 420 -1.85 -25.56 18.98
C LEU A 420 -0.54 -25.95 18.27
N ASP A 421 -0.57 -26.97 17.41
CA ASP A 421 0.56 -27.36 16.56
C ASP A 421 0.95 -26.24 15.58
N LEU A 422 -0.04 -25.60 14.94
CA LEU A 422 0.15 -24.43 14.08
C LEU A 422 0.74 -23.23 14.83
N VAL A 423 0.33 -22.99 16.08
CA VAL A 423 0.89 -21.93 16.93
C VAL A 423 2.34 -22.21 17.28
N ASN A 424 2.68 -23.44 17.67
CA ASN A 424 4.07 -23.83 17.95
C ASN A 424 4.97 -23.65 16.71
N LYS A 425 4.51 -24.13 15.54
CA LYS A 425 5.20 -23.92 14.25
C LYS A 425 5.24 -22.45 13.82
N GLY A 426 4.24 -21.65 14.17
CA GLY A 426 4.23 -20.20 13.94
C GLY A 426 5.30 -19.47 14.75
N VAL A 427 5.46 -19.85 16.02
CA VAL A 427 6.55 -19.34 16.89
C VAL A 427 7.91 -19.74 16.33
N GLU A 428 8.09 -21.02 15.96
CA GLU A 428 9.35 -21.50 15.37
C GLU A 428 9.66 -20.80 14.04
N ALA A 429 8.70 -20.70 13.11
CA ALA A 429 8.84 -19.98 11.86
C ALA A 429 9.18 -18.50 12.08
N THR A 430 8.60 -17.86 13.10
CA THR A 430 8.87 -16.46 13.46
C THR A 430 10.31 -16.30 13.93
N LEU A 431 10.81 -17.21 14.76
CA LEU A 431 12.17 -17.16 15.30
C LEU A 431 13.23 -17.50 14.24
N VAL A 432 12.93 -18.44 13.33
CA VAL A 432 13.71 -18.68 12.11
C VAL A 432 13.81 -17.40 11.26
N GLN A 433 12.68 -16.76 10.97
CA GLN A 433 12.64 -15.52 10.17
C GLN A 433 13.38 -14.35 10.84
N LEU A 434 13.25 -14.21 12.16
CA LEU A 434 13.78 -13.10 12.94
C LEU A 434 15.29 -13.23 13.24
N LEU A 435 15.77 -14.46 13.47
CA LEU A 435 17.09 -14.73 14.04
C LEU A 435 18.00 -15.54 13.10
N GLU A 436 17.45 -16.35 12.19
CA GLU A 436 18.22 -17.25 11.33
C GLU A 436 18.36 -16.71 9.89
N THR A 437 17.24 -16.37 9.25
CA THR A 437 17.23 -15.93 7.84
C THR A 437 17.21 -14.41 7.67
N GLY A 438 16.61 -13.69 8.63
CA GLY A 438 16.42 -12.24 8.59
C GLY A 438 15.44 -11.76 7.52
N LEU A 439 14.67 -12.65 6.88
CA LEU A 439 13.65 -12.31 5.88
C LEU A 439 12.27 -12.62 6.44
N ILE A 440 11.60 -11.60 6.96
CA ILE A 440 10.39 -11.73 7.77
C ILE A 440 9.14 -11.45 6.93
N HIS A 441 8.15 -12.33 7.04
CA HIS A 441 6.79 -12.10 6.61
C HIS A 441 6.17 -11.02 7.50
N ALA A 442 5.99 -9.81 6.98
CA ALA A 442 5.61 -8.67 7.81
C ALA A 442 4.11 -8.63 8.17
N ASP A 443 3.27 -9.37 7.44
CA ASP A 443 1.82 -9.41 7.68
C ASP A 443 1.24 -10.85 7.75
N PRO A 444 1.63 -11.66 8.76
CA PRO A 444 1.18 -13.04 8.94
C PRO A 444 -0.16 -13.09 9.70
N HIS A 445 -1.12 -12.23 9.36
CA HIS A 445 -2.45 -12.29 9.97
C HIS A 445 -3.16 -13.62 9.61
N PRO A 446 -4.16 -14.10 10.37
CA PRO A 446 -4.76 -15.42 10.17
C PRO A 446 -5.28 -15.69 8.74
N GLY A 447 -5.72 -14.66 8.01
CA GLY A 447 -6.14 -14.80 6.61
C GLY A 447 -5.02 -15.24 5.66
N ASN A 448 -3.76 -14.91 5.98
CA ASN A 448 -2.56 -15.25 5.22
C ASN A 448 -1.88 -16.56 5.66
N LEU A 449 -2.42 -17.25 6.68
CA LEU A 449 -1.87 -18.51 7.19
C LEU A 449 -2.78 -19.70 6.88
N ARG A 450 -2.21 -20.88 6.63
CA ARG A 450 -2.96 -22.15 6.50
C ARG A 450 -2.27 -23.26 7.29
N CYS A 451 -3.07 -24.13 7.92
CA CYS A 451 -2.60 -25.42 8.43
C CYS A 451 -2.80 -26.46 7.31
N THR A 452 -1.71 -26.98 6.73
CA THR A 452 -1.83 -28.03 5.69
C THR A 452 -2.24 -29.36 6.32
N SER A 453 -2.78 -30.29 5.51
CA SER A 453 -3.11 -31.65 5.99
C SER A 453 -1.86 -32.45 6.43
N SER A 454 -0.68 -32.06 5.97
CA SER A 454 0.64 -32.53 6.40
C SER A 454 1.12 -31.92 7.73
N GLY A 455 0.42 -30.90 8.25
CA GLY A 455 0.81 -30.18 9.46
C GLY A 455 1.91 -29.13 9.23
N GLU A 456 2.13 -28.67 8.00
CA GLU A 456 3.00 -27.52 7.70
C GLU A 456 2.24 -26.21 7.98
N ILE A 457 2.98 -25.14 8.35
CA ILE A 457 2.48 -23.77 8.34
C ILE A 457 2.65 -23.18 6.94
N GLY A 458 1.53 -22.98 6.25
CA GLY A 458 1.47 -22.38 4.92
C GLY A 458 1.33 -20.86 4.95
N PHE A 459 2.17 -20.17 4.18
CA PHE A 459 2.17 -18.71 4.03
C PHE A 459 1.55 -18.27 2.69
N LEU A 460 0.77 -17.18 2.73
CA LEU A 460 0.08 -16.55 1.60
C LEU A 460 0.24 -15.02 1.68
N ASP A 461 0.06 -14.33 0.54
CA ASP A 461 0.28 -12.89 0.32
C ASP A 461 1.68 -12.38 0.71
N PHE A 462 2.55 -12.34 -0.29
CA PHE A 462 3.95 -11.93 -0.14
C PHE A 462 4.16 -10.44 -0.48
N GLY A 463 3.10 -9.63 -0.42
CA GLY A 463 3.17 -8.19 -0.69
C GLY A 463 4.06 -7.43 0.29
N LEU A 464 4.19 -7.91 1.53
CA LEU A 464 4.96 -7.26 2.60
C LEU A 464 6.01 -8.22 3.21
N LEU A 465 7.23 -8.15 2.69
CA LEU A 465 8.42 -8.77 3.29
C LEU A 465 9.36 -7.71 3.88
N CYS A 466 9.99 -8.04 5.00
CA CYS A 466 10.98 -7.21 5.70
C CYS A 466 12.34 -7.93 5.72
N GLN A 467 13.37 -7.34 5.12
CA GLN A 467 14.75 -7.82 5.23
C GLN A 467 15.46 -7.05 6.35
N MET A 468 15.88 -7.75 7.41
CA MET A 468 16.71 -7.19 8.46
C MET A 468 18.20 -7.36 8.16
N GLU A 469 19.02 -6.38 8.51
CA GLU A 469 20.48 -6.52 8.53
C GLU A 469 20.93 -7.43 9.68
N LYS A 470 22.09 -8.08 9.55
CA LYS A 470 22.64 -8.92 10.64
C LYS A 470 22.90 -8.14 11.94
N ARG A 471 23.21 -6.83 11.85
CA ARG A 471 23.27 -5.90 13.00
C ARG A 471 21.96 -5.94 13.79
N HIS A 472 20.84 -5.70 13.10
CA HIS A 472 19.51 -5.64 13.72
C HIS A 472 19.05 -7.02 14.21
N GLN A 473 19.41 -8.11 13.51
CA GLN A 473 19.11 -9.49 13.95
C GLN A 473 19.80 -9.80 15.29
N PHE A 474 21.10 -9.50 15.42
CA PHE A 474 21.82 -9.71 16.69
C PHE A 474 21.35 -8.76 17.80
N ALA A 475 20.98 -7.52 17.48
CA ALA A 475 20.40 -6.59 18.44
C ALA A 475 19.01 -7.03 18.92
N MET A 476 18.20 -7.66 18.06
CA MET A 476 16.92 -8.26 18.45
C MET A 476 17.13 -9.52 19.30
N LEU A 477 18.08 -10.40 18.94
CA LEU A 477 18.47 -11.56 19.75
C LEU A 477 18.91 -11.14 21.16
N ALA A 478 19.78 -10.13 21.25
CA ALA A 478 20.19 -9.52 22.50
C ALA A 478 18.99 -8.93 23.27
N SER A 479 18.09 -8.22 22.59
CA SER A 479 16.90 -7.63 23.24
C SER A 479 16.00 -8.67 23.89
N ILE A 480 15.78 -9.82 23.26
CA ILE A 480 15.00 -10.92 23.86
C ILE A 480 15.70 -11.44 25.12
N VAL A 481 17.02 -11.65 25.06
CA VAL A 481 17.83 -12.11 26.21
C VAL A 481 17.82 -11.09 27.36
N HIS A 482 18.00 -9.80 27.07
CA HIS A 482 18.02 -8.75 28.08
C HIS A 482 16.64 -8.51 28.72
N ILE A 483 15.54 -8.67 27.96
CA ILE A 483 14.18 -8.64 28.52
C ILE A 483 13.93 -9.83 29.46
N VAL A 484 14.42 -11.02 29.11
CA VAL A 484 14.29 -12.22 29.96
C VAL A 484 15.10 -12.03 31.26
N ASN A 485 16.37 -11.65 31.16
CA ASN A 485 17.24 -11.50 32.32
C ASN A 485 16.99 -10.22 33.15
N GLY A 486 16.06 -9.35 32.76
CA GLY A 486 15.81 -8.05 33.43
C GLY A 486 16.94 -7.02 33.27
N ASP A 487 17.82 -7.17 32.28
CA ASP A 487 18.94 -6.24 32.02
C ASP A 487 18.47 -5.05 31.17
N TRP A 488 17.79 -4.11 31.82
CA TRP A 488 17.24 -2.92 31.18
C TRP A 488 18.32 -1.98 30.61
N ALA A 489 19.52 -1.98 31.19
CA ALA A 489 20.65 -1.19 30.70
C ALA A 489 21.15 -1.71 29.34
N SER A 490 21.36 -3.01 29.20
CA SER A 490 21.75 -3.61 27.92
C SER A 490 20.59 -3.65 26.92
N LEU A 491 19.33 -3.73 27.37
CA LEU A 491 18.18 -3.55 26.48
C LEU A 491 18.18 -2.17 25.80
N VAL A 492 18.51 -1.09 26.52
CA VAL A 492 18.64 0.24 25.90
C VAL A 492 19.80 0.29 24.92
N ASN A 493 20.92 -0.38 25.21
CA ASN A 493 22.02 -0.51 24.24
C ASN A 493 21.60 -1.28 22.97
N ALA A 494 20.81 -2.35 23.12
CA ALA A 494 20.27 -3.10 21.98
C ALA A 494 19.24 -2.27 21.16
N LEU A 495 18.48 -1.38 21.81
CA LEU A 495 17.62 -0.40 21.14
C LEU A 495 18.43 0.69 20.40
N ILE A 496 19.60 1.09 20.91
CA ILE A 496 20.55 1.93 20.15
C ILE A 496 21.09 1.16 18.93
N ASP A 497 21.40 -0.12 19.08
CA ASP A 497 21.87 -0.99 17.97
C ASP A 497 20.76 -1.36 16.95
N MET A 498 19.50 -1.07 17.26
CA MET A 498 18.36 -1.08 16.32
C MET A 498 18.02 0.29 15.73
N ASP A 499 18.86 1.31 15.96
CA ASP A 499 18.71 2.68 15.45
C ASP A 499 17.43 3.40 15.95
N MET A 500 16.83 2.88 17.04
CA MET A 500 15.59 3.37 17.66
C MET A 500 15.81 4.64 18.48
N VAL A 501 16.91 4.69 19.24
CA VAL A 501 17.17 5.82 20.15
C VAL A 501 17.73 7.01 19.37
N ARG A 502 17.27 8.23 19.67
CA ARG A 502 17.82 9.44 19.01
C ARG A 502 19.19 9.80 19.59
N PRO A 503 20.16 10.24 18.76
CA PRO A 503 21.33 10.95 19.26
C PRO A 503 20.91 12.13 20.15
N GLY A 504 21.44 12.18 21.38
CA GLY A 504 21.09 13.19 22.38
C GLY A 504 19.94 12.82 23.34
N THR A 505 19.26 11.67 23.17
CA THR A 505 18.34 11.16 24.19
C THR A 505 19.11 10.80 25.47
N ASN A 506 18.60 11.19 26.65
CA ASN A 506 19.24 10.86 27.92
C ASN A 506 19.02 9.38 28.29
N ILE A 507 20.00 8.56 27.95
CA ILE A 507 20.02 7.11 28.15
C ILE A 507 19.70 6.72 29.61
N ARG A 508 20.26 7.42 30.61
CA ARG A 508 20.05 7.07 32.03
C ARG A 508 18.58 7.22 32.45
N LEU A 509 17.92 8.30 32.01
CA LEU A 509 16.49 8.49 32.29
C LEU A 509 15.63 7.44 31.57
N VAL A 510 15.97 7.09 30.34
CA VAL A 510 15.29 6.00 29.60
C VAL A 510 15.43 4.66 30.31
N THR A 511 16.62 4.33 30.83
CA THR A 511 16.85 3.08 31.57
C THR A 511 16.04 3.05 32.86
N MET A 512 16.08 4.11 33.67
CA MET A 512 15.29 4.21 34.92
C MET A 512 13.78 4.13 34.68
N GLU A 513 13.29 4.69 33.56
CA GLU A 513 11.86 4.63 33.22
C GLU A 513 11.45 3.27 32.63
N LEU A 514 12.34 2.53 31.98
CA LEU A 514 12.10 1.13 31.62
C LEU A 514 12.13 0.23 32.86
N GLU A 515 13.10 0.42 33.76
CA GLU A 515 13.17 -0.23 35.08
C GLU A 515 11.87 -0.03 35.86
N GLN A 516 11.36 1.20 35.96
CA GLN A 516 10.08 1.48 36.62
C GLN A 516 8.88 0.90 35.85
N ALA A 517 8.86 1.02 34.52
CA ALA A 517 7.74 0.56 33.70
C ALA A 517 7.62 -0.97 33.60
N LEU A 518 8.73 -1.70 33.76
CA LEU A 518 8.82 -3.15 33.62
C LEU A 518 9.14 -3.89 34.93
N GLY A 519 9.56 -3.20 36.00
CA GLY A 519 9.66 -3.78 37.35
C GLY A 519 8.30 -4.18 37.96
N GLU A 520 7.19 -3.75 37.35
CA GLU A 520 5.82 -4.26 37.61
C GLU A 520 5.53 -5.62 36.94
N VAL A 521 6.49 -6.22 36.23
CA VAL A 521 6.36 -7.54 35.61
C VAL A 521 6.80 -8.59 36.61
N GLU A 522 5.91 -9.55 36.89
CA GLU A 522 6.27 -10.76 37.62
C GLU A 522 7.13 -11.65 36.71
N PHE A 523 8.29 -12.07 37.21
CA PHE A 523 9.17 -13.04 36.55
C PHE A 523 9.06 -14.38 37.27
N LYS A 524 8.97 -15.46 36.50
CA LYS A 524 8.96 -16.82 37.02
C LYS A 524 10.06 -17.62 36.34
N ASP A 525 10.90 -18.29 37.13
CA ASP A 525 12.03 -19.10 36.65
C ASP A 525 12.96 -18.32 35.69
N GLY A 526 13.09 -17.00 35.92
CA GLY A 526 13.86 -16.07 35.08
C GLY A 526 13.16 -15.60 33.80
N ILE A 527 11.91 -15.99 33.54
CA ILE A 527 11.15 -15.61 32.33
C ILE A 527 9.97 -14.69 32.72
N PRO A 528 9.65 -13.64 31.94
CA PRO A 528 8.48 -12.80 32.20
C PRO A 528 7.16 -13.60 32.18
N ASP A 529 6.42 -13.64 33.29
CA ASP A 529 5.09 -14.28 33.39
C ASP A 529 3.99 -13.33 32.86
N VAL A 530 4.24 -12.78 31.67
CA VAL A 530 3.39 -11.78 31.02
C VAL A 530 3.39 -11.95 29.51
N LYS A 531 2.30 -11.44 28.91
CA LYS A 531 2.12 -11.35 27.47
C LYS A 531 3.16 -10.42 26.84
N PHE A 532 3.71 -10.81 25.69
CA PHE A 532 4.72 -10.02 24.96
C PHE A 532 4.18 -8.62 24.64
N SER A 533 2.92 -8.54 24.20
CA SER A 533 2.13 -7.32 24.01
C SER A 533 2.11 -6.37 25.23
N ARG A 534 2.14 -6.87 26.47
CA ARG A 534 2.20 -6.03 27.69
C ARG A 534 3.60 -5.42 27.86
N VAL A 535 4.66 -6.23 27.69
CA VAL A 535 6.06 -5.77 27.74
C VAL A 535 6.33 -4.76 26.63
N LEU A 536 5.95 -5.11 25.40
CA LEU A 536 6.07 -4.25 24.23
C LEU A 536 5.29 -2.93 24.41
N GLY A 537 4.07 -2.98 24.96
CA GLY A 537 3.27 -1.79 25.26
C GLY A 537 3.96 -0.82 26.24
N LYS A 538 4.63 -1.35 27.27
CA LYS A 538 5.46 -0.56 28.21
C LYS A 538 6.71 0.00 27.52
N ILE A 539 7.42 -0.78 26.71
CA ILE A 539 8.58 -0.31 25.92
C ILE A 539 8.16 0.82 24.96
N LEU A 540 7.03 0.66 24.26
CA LEU A 540 6.50 1.67 23.35
C LEU A 540 6.05 2.95 24.06
N SER A 541 5.47 2.86 25.26
CA SER A 541 5.08 4.08 26.01
C SER A 541 6.31 4.91 26.41
N VAL A 542 7.40 4.28 26.84
CA VAL A 542 8.69 4.97 27.09
C VAL A 542 9.28 5.49 25.79
N ALA A 543 9.26 4.71 24.71
CA ALA A 543 9.75 5.14 23.39
C ALA A 543 9.02 6.39 22.86
N PHE A 544 7.70 6.48 23.06
CA PHE A 544 6.93 7.67 22.69
C PHE A 544 7.22 8.87 23.61
N LYS A 545 7.29 8.65 24.94
CA LYS A 545 7.65 9.68 25.94
C LYS A 545 9.02 10.32 25.68
N TYR A 546 10.00 9.51 25.28
CA TYR A 546 11.36 9.97 24.93
C TYR A 546 11.58 10.19 23.43
N HIS A 547 10.49 10.25 22.64
CA HIS A 547 10.45 10.58 21.22
C HIS A 547 11.46 9.78 20.37
N PHE A 548 11.48 8.46 20.50
CA PHE A 548 12.34 7.59 19.72
C PHE A 548 12.14 7.75 18.19
N ARG A 549 13.03 7.15 17.41
CA ARG A 549 12.81 6.81 16.01
C ARG A 549 12.16 5.43 15.97
N MET A 550 11.25 5.25 15.02
CA MET A 550 10.66 3.95 14.70
C MET A 550 11.06 3.66 13.24
N PRO A 551 12.18 2.93 12.99
CA PRO A 551 12.56 2.52 11.64
C PRO A 551 11.45 1.66 11.01
N ALA A 552 11.26 1.78 9.69
CA ALA A 552 10.20 1.07 8.98
C ALA A 552 10.31 -0.45 9.10
N TYR A 553 11.54 -1.00 9.15
CA TYR A 553 11.74 -2.44 9.36
C TYR A 553 11.21 -2.87 10.74
N TYR A 554 11.43 -2.07 11.79
CA TYR A 554 11.07 -2.41 13.16
C TYR A 554 9.56 -2.41 13.37
N THR A 555 8.81 -1.47 12.77
CA THR A 555 7.33 -1.50 12.84
C THR A 555 6.73 -2.69 12.09
N LEU A 556 7.35 -3.13 10.98
CA LEU A 556 6.97 -4.36 10.28
C LEU A 556 7.27 -5.62 11.12
N VAL A 557 8.39 -5.67 11.84
CA VAL A 557 8.70 -6.77 12.77
C VAL A 557 7.69 -6.81 13.92
N LEU A 558 7.41 -5.67 14.57
CA LEU A 558 6.43 -5.62 15.66
C LEU A 558 5.03 -6.05 15.21
N ARG A 559 4.62 -5.68 13.98
CA ARG A 559 3.35 -6.15 13.40
C ARG A 559 3.33 -7.67 13.27
N SER A 560 4.39 -8.26 12.71
CA SER A 560 4.52 -9.71 12.53
C SER A 560 4.42 -10.46 13.88
N LEU A 561 5.16 -9.99 14.89
CA LEU A 561 5.13 -10.55 16.25
C LEU A 561 3.75 -10.41 16.91
N ALA A 562 3.10 -9.25 16.80
CA ALA A 562 1.79 -9.00 17.40
C ALA A 562 0.67 -9.83 16.75
N SER A 563 0.70 -10.02 15.43
CA SER A 563 -0.24 -10.89 14.72
C SER A 563 -0.11 -12.36 15.16
N PHE A 564 1.11 -12.87 15.30
CA PHE A 564 1.35 -14.23 15.80
C PHE A 564 0.98 -14.39 17.28
N GLU A 565 1.29 -13.42 18.15
CA GLU A 565 0.85 -13.45 19.55
C GLU A 565 -0.68 -13.42 19.67
N GLY A 566 -1.36 -12.60 18.86
CA GLY A 566 -2.82 -12.54 18.81
C GLY A 566 -3.44 -13.90 18.45
N LEU A 567 -2.89 -14.59 17.45
CA LEU A 567 -3.29 -15.95 17.08
C LEU A 567 -3.00 -16.96 18.21
N ALA A 568 -1.83 -16.89 18.83
CA ALA A 568 -1.46 -17.79 19.92
C ALA A 568 -2.37 -17.64 21.15
N ILE A 569 -2.73 -16.41 21.52
CA ILE A 569 -3.67 -16.10 22.61
C ILE A 569 -5.11 -16.54 22.27
N ALA A 570 -5.49 -16.52 20.99
CA ALA A 570 -6.80 -17.04 20.55
C ALA A 570 -6.88 -18.57 20.66
N ALA A 571 -5.77 -19.27 20.43
CA ALA A 571 -5.66 -20.73 20.59
C ALA A 571 -5.58 -21.18 22.06
N ASP A 572 -4.73 -20.53 22.86
CA ASP A 572 -4.67 -20.71 24.31
C ASP A 572 -4.51 -19.36 25.03
N LYS A 573 -5.51 -19.03 25.86
CA LYS A 573 -5.52 -17.82 26.68
C LYS A 573 -4.38 -17.75 27.71
N LYS A 574 -3.75 -18.90 28.02
CA LYS A 574 -2.57 -19.03 28.88
C LYS A 574 -1.23 -19.02 28.13
N PHE A 575 -1.23 -18.89 26.80
CA PHE A 575 0.00 -18.86 26.01
C PHE A 575 0.92 -17.69 26.41
N LYS A 576 2.23 -17.97 26.49
CA LYS A 576 3.28 -17.00 26.85
C LYS A 576 4.41 -17.04 25.82
N THR A 577 4.58 -15.95 25.07
CA THR A 577 5.53 -15.88 23.96
C THR A 577 6.99 -16.04 24.40
N PHE A 578 7.37 -15.51 25.57
CA PHE A 578 8.76 -15.63 26.07
C PHE A 578 9.11 -17.06 26.46
N GLU A 579 8.25 -17.78 27.19
CA GLU A 579 8.47 -19.20 27.52
C GLU A 579 8.60 -20.08 26.27
N ALA A 580 7.80 -19.81 25.23
CA ALA A 580 7.87 -20.53 23.96
C ALA A 580 9.13 -20.20 23.14
N ALA A 581 9.61 -18.95 23.18
CA ALA A 581 10.74 -18.50 22.37
C ALA A 581 12.12 -18.79 23.00
N TYR A 582 12.22 -18.75 24.33
CA TYR A 582 13.51 -18.83 25.04
C TYR A 582 14.31 -20.11 24.75
N PRO A 583 13.71 -21.32 24.66
CA PRO A 583 14.45 -22.54 24.31
C PRO A 583 15.08 -22.52 22.91
N TYR A 584 14.52 -21.78 21.96
CA TYR A 584 15.11 -21.57 20.64
C TYR A 584 16.30 -20.59 20.72
N VAL A 585 16.12 -19.48 21.43
CA VAL A 585 17.16 -18.47 21.66
C VAL A 585 18.39 -19.07 22.33
N VAL A 586 18.22 -19.82 23.42
CA VAL A 586 19.33 -20.51 24.12
C VAL A 586 20.03 -21.51 23.20
N ARG A 587 19.27 -22.32 22.45
CA ARG A 587 19.84 -23.28 21.48
C ARG A 587 20.71 -22.57 20.44
N LYS A 588 20.22 -21.49 19.84
CA LYS A 588 20.94 -20.72 18.82
C LYS A 588 22.22 -20.09 19.37
N LEU A 589 22.18 -19.52 20.58
CA LEU A 589 23.37 -18.96 21.24
C LEU A 589 24.46 -20.02 21.44
N LEU A 590 24.07 -21.25 21.81
CA LEU A 590 24.99 -22.37 21.99
C LEU A 590 25.53 -22.95 20.66
N THR A 591 24.72 -22.97 19.59
CA THR A 591 25.13 -23.61 18.32
C THR A 591 25.88 -22.68 17.36
N GLU A 592 25.52 -21.39 17.28
CA GLU A 592 26.09 -20.50 16.24
C GLU A 592 27.53 -20.06 16.54
N ASN A 593 27.92 -20.02 17.83
CA ASN A 593 29.28 -19.77 18.32
C ASN A 593 30.04 -18.64 17.60
N SER A 594 29.35 -17.54 17.27
CA SER A 594 29.93 -16.35 16.66
C SER A 594 30.45 -15.39 17.73
N ALA A 595 31.27 -14.40 17.35
CA ALA A 595 31.72 -13.40 18.32
C ALA A 595 30.56 -12.58 18.93
N ALA A 596 29.48 -12.37 18.16
CA ALA A 596 28.27 -11.70 18.63
C ALA A 596 27.47 -12.60 19.58
N THR A 597 27.19 -13.86 19.21
CA THR A 597 26.42 -14.76 20.09
C THR A 597 27.18 -15.13 21.35
N ARG A 598 28.52 -15.27 21.30
CA ARG A 598 29.35 -15.39 22.52
C ARG A 598 29.25 -14.16 23.42
N LYS A 599 29.28 -12.93 22.89
CA LYS A 599 29.10 -11.71 23.69
C LYS A 599 27.74 -11.70 24.41
N ILE A 600 26.68 -12.08 23.72
CA ILE A 600 25.33 -12.20 24.30
C ILE A 600 25.31 -13.31 25.37
N LEU A 601 25.86 -14.50 25.09
CA LEU A 601 25.92 -15.61 26.04
C LEU A 601 26.71 -15.26 27.32
N HIS A 602 27.85 -14.56 27.18
CA HIS A 602 28.59 -14.04 28.34
C HIS A 602 27.75 -13.05 29.17
N SER A 603 26.93 -12.20 28.54
CA SER A 603 26.04 -11.30 29.28
C SER A 603 24.96 -12.04 30.10
N VAL A 604 24.54 -13.25 29.68
CA VAL A 604 23.68 -14.11 30.50
C VAL A 604 24.43 -14.63 31.73
N LEU A 605 25.65 -15.15 31.52
CA LEU A 605 26.44 -15.82 32.56
C LEU A 605 26.91 -14.86 33.66
N TYR A 606 27.20 -13.59 33.33
CA TYR A 606 27.70 -12.61 34.30
C TYR A 606 26.62 -11.82 35.06
N ILE A 607 25.32 -12.06 34.82
CA ILE A 607 24.23 -11.42 35.58
C ILE A 607 24.03 -12.07 36.97
N TYR A 608 24.51 -13.30 37.17
CA TYR A 608 24.45 -14.01 38.46
C TYR A 608 25.83 -14.39 39.03
N PRO A 609 26.71 -13.44 39.43
CA PRO A 609 28.01 -13.77 40.02
C PRO A 609 27.89 -14.58 41.33
N GLU A 610 26.82 -14.32 42.11
CA GLU A 610 26.65 -14.83 43.48
C GLU A 610 25.87 -16.16 43.57
N GLN A 611 25.64 -16.87 42.45
CA GLN A 611 24.94 -18.16 42.42
C GLN A 611 25.79 -19.35 41.95
N TRP A 612 27.11 -19.16 41.77
CA TRP A 612 28.03 -20.19 41.27
C TRP A 612 29.13 -20.60 42.28
N ASP A 613 28.85 -20.48 43.58
CA ASP A 613 29.59 -21.22 44.60
C ASP A 613 29.16 -22.70 44.55
N LEU A 614 30.05 -23.56 44.04
CA LEU A 614 29.91 -25.02 43.86
C LEU A 614 30.99 -25.77 44.64
#